data_AF-A0A3C0ART2-F1
#
_entry.id   AF-A0A3C0ART2-F1
#
_cell.length_a   1.000
_cell.length_b   1.000
_cell.length_c   1.000
_cell.angle_alpha   90.00
_cell.angle_beta   90.00
_cell.angle_gamma   90.00
#
_symmetry.space_group_name_H-M   'P 1'
#
loop_
_entity.id
_entity.type
_entity.pdbx_description
1 polymer ?
#
loop_
_entity_poly.entity_id
_entity_poly.type
_entity_poly.pdbx_seq_one_letter_code
_entity_poly.pdbx_strand_id
1 'polypeptide(L)'
;MNVSSINLSPPKQTGEPFSIPHHRNTWPLVVPVLTFFWFGAVVYGMFVLLQHQATPGETSLAAAAWPDNSQMKFNSMRPTLVMFAHPRCPCTTASLNELAKIVRLGPERNDARVIFFKSSAFPEGWEKTALWKTAAAIPGVSVFSDLDGSTAKLFNATTSGYTLLYDTQGKLLFHGGITGSRGHTGDNAGRSAIESILLQGTAERTETFTFGCPLSGEQSVSHQEGL
;
A
#
# COMPACT_ATOMS: atom_id res chain seq x y z
N MET A 1 -44.00 44.50 -92.92
CA MET A 1 -43.07 43.43 -93.36
C MET A 1 -41.70 43.78 -92.82
N ASN A 2 -40.94 42.97 -92.10
CA ASN A 2 -41.14 41.70 -91.42
C ASN A 2 -40.05 41.71 -90.33
N VAL A 3 -40.41 41.45 -89.07
CA VAL A 3 -39.46 41.38 -87.96
C VAL A 3 -38.92 39.95 -87.94
N SER A 4 -37.61 39.76 -88.00
CA SER A 4 -36.99 38.45 -87.74
C SER A 4 -35.92 38.61 -86.66
N SER A 5 -36.35 38.28 -85.46
CA SER A 5 -35.56 38.12 -84.24
C SER A 5 -34.59 36.96 -84.40
N ILE A 6 -33.30 37.23 -84.19
CA ILE A 6 -32.25 36.21 -84.14
C ILE A 6 -32.33 35.56 -82.76
N ASN A 7 -32.75 34.29 -82.75
CA ASN A 7 -32.83 33.44 -81.57
C ASN A 7 -31.41 32.97 -81.19
N LEU A 8 -30.79 33.56 -80.17
CA LEU A 8 -29.59 32.99 -79.54
C LEU A 8 -30.02 31.89 -78.56
N SER A 9 -29.73 30.63 -78.89
CA SER A 9 -29.81 29.53 -77.94
C SER A 9 -28.68 29.65 -76.89
N PRO A 10 -28.95 29.49 -75.58
CA PRO A 10 -27.90 29.47 -74.59
C PRO A 10 -27.08 28.16 -74.70
N PRO A 11 -25.78 28.17 -74.34
CA PRO A 11 -24.96 26.97 -74.35
C PRO A 11 -25.48 25.93 -73.36
N LYS A 12 -25.56 24.66 -73.80
CA LYS A 12 -25.89 23.51 -72.94
C LYS A 12 -24.84 23.43 -71.82
N GLN A 13 -25.27 23.66 -70.57
CA GLN A 13 -24.48 23.31 -69.40
C GLN A 13 -24.43 21.78 -69.26
N THR A 14 -23.35 21.16 -69.72
CA THR A 14 -22.99 19.80 -69.33
C THR A 14 -22.29 19.87 -67.97
N GLY A 15 -23.06 20.09 -66.91
CA GLY A 15 -22.59 19.88 -65.55
C GLY A 15 -22.77 18.40 -65.20
N GLU A 16 -21.70 17.62 -65.26
CA GLU A 16 -21.62 16.36 -64.52
C GLU A 16 -21.92 16.68 -63.04
N PRO A 17 -22.86 15.98 -62.38
CA PRO A 17 -23.14 16.24 -60.98
C PRO A 17 -21.90 15.91 -60.14
N PHE A 18 -21.28 16.94 -59.55
CA PHE A 18 -20.22 16.77 -58.55
C PHE A 18 -20.79 15.98 -57.37
N SER A 19 -20.53 14.68 -57.39
CA SER A 19 -20.97 13.74 -56.38
C SER A 19 -20.03 13.87 -55.20
N ILE A 20 -20.41 14.61 -54.16
CA ILE A 20 -19.68 14.60 -52.89
C ILE A 20 -19.78 13.17 -52.36
N PRO A 21 -18.67 12.43 -52.18
CA PRO A 21 -18.73 11.13 -51.55
C PRO A 21 -19.28 11.32 -50.14
N HIS A 22 -20.49 10.81 -49.90
CA HIS A 22 -21.00 10.64 -48.54
C HIS A 22 -20.07 9.64 -47.84
N HIS A 23 -19.02 10.14 -47.20
CA HIS A 23 -18.26 9.37 -46.24
C HIS A 23 -19.25 8.95 -45.16
N ARG A 24 -19.67 7.69 -45.20
CA ARG A 24 -20.56 7.09 -44.22
C ARG A 24 -19.88 7.32 -42.88
N ASN A 25 -20.39 8.28 -42.11
CA ASN A 25 -19.79 8.71 -40.86
C ASN A 25 -19.97 7.54 -39.89
N THR A 26 -18.99 6.62 -39.85
CA THR A 26 -18.89 5.52 -38.87
C THR A 26 -18.39 6.05 -37.52
N TRP A 27 -17.97 7.31 -37.49
CA TRP A 27 -17.51 8.06 -36.33
C TRP A 27 -18.51 8.18 -35.15
N PRO A 28 -19.85 8.31 -35.33
CA PRO A 28 -20.77 8.46 -34.21
C PRO A 28 -20.94 7.18 -33.39
N LEU A 29 -20.53 6.02 -33.92
CA LEU A 29 -20.53 4.74 -33.18
C LEU A 29 -19.15 4.40 -32.62
N VAL A 30 -18.07 4.85 -33.25
CA VAL A 30 -16.70 4.61 -32.77
C VAL A 30 -16.44 5.34 -31.44
N VAL A 31 -16.87 6.60 -31.32
CA VAL A 31 -16.69 7.38 -30.08
C VAL A 31 -17.36 6.73 -28.87
N PRO A 32 -18.67 6.38 -28.87
CA PRO A 32 -19.29 5.77 -27.70
C PRO A 32 -18.72 4.38 -27.37
N VAL A 33 -18.31 3.60 -28.38
CA VAL A 33 -17.63 2.32 -28.14
C VAL A 33 -16.29 2.53 -27.45
N LEU A 34 -15.45 3.44 -27.96
CA LEU A 34 -14.18 3.79 -27.32
C LEU A 34 -14.38 4.34 -25.90
N THR A 35 -15.39 5.20 -25.69
CA THR A 35 -15.75 5.72 -24.37
C THR A 35 -16.18 4.60 -23.43
N PHE A 36 -17.00 3.64 -23.89
CA PHE A 36 -17.44 2.50 -23.08
C PHE A 36 -16.27 1.59 -22.70
N PHE A 37 -15.38 1.28 -23.64
CA PHE A 37 -14.17 0.50 -23.36
C PHE A 37 -13.22 1.24 -22.39
N TRP A 38 -13.05 2.55 -22.56
CA TRP A 38 -12.25 3.37 -21.65
C TRP A 38 -12.86 3.41 -20.25
N PHE A 39 -14.18 3.60 -20.12
CA PHE A 39 -14.88 3.52 -18.84
C PHE A 39 -14.74 2.14 -18.20
N GLY A 40 -14.89 1.07 -18.98
CA GLY A 40 -14.67 -0.29 -18.52
C GLY A 40 -13.26 -0.51 -17.98
N ALA A 41 -12.24 -0.02 -18.69
CA ALA A 41 -10.84 -0.09 -18.27
C ALA A 41 -10.58 0.72 -16.99
N VAL A 42 -11.17 1.91 -16.84
CA VAL A 42 -11.08 2.73 -15.62
C VAL A 42 -11.75 2.04 -14.44
N VAL A 43 -12.98 1.55 -14.59
CA VAL A 43 -13.71 0.83 -13.53
C VAL A 43 -12.94 -0.42 -13.11
N TYR A 44 -12.43 -1.18 -14.07
CA TYR A 44 -11.60 -2.35 -13.79
C TYR A 44 -10.29 -1.98 -13.07
N GLY A 45 -9.58 -0.94 -13.54
CA GLY A 45 -8.37 -0.46 -12.88
C GLY A 45 -8.62 0.01 -11.44
N MET A 46 -9.71 0.73 -11.21
CA MET A 46 -10.13 1.14 -9.87
C MET A 46 -10.46 -0.07 -8.99
N PHE A 47 -11.14 -1.08 -9.52
CA PHE A 47 -11.44 -2.31 -8.80
C PHE A 47 -10.16 -3.05 -8.38
N VAL A 48 -9.18 -3.19 -9.29
CA VAL A 48 -7.87 -3.82 -9.00
C VAL A 48 -7.10 -3.05 -7.92
N LEU A 49 -7.11 -1.71 -7.97
CA LEU A 49 -6.46 -0.88 -6.96
C LEU A 49 -7.11 -1.02 -5.57
N LEU A 50 -8.44 -0.99 -5.51
CA LEU A 50 -9.19 -1.17 -4.27
C LEU A 50 -8.94 -2.55 -3.66
N GLN A 51 -8.94 -3.59 -4.49
CA GLN A 51 -8.58 -4.93 -4.04
C GLN A 51 -7.18 -4.95 -3.46
N HIS A 52 -6.18 -4.43 -4.19
CA HIS A 52 -4.81 -4.38 -3.68
C HIS A 52 -4.74 -3.68 -2.31
N GLN A 53 -5.40 -2.54 -2.15
CA GLN A 53 -5.43 -1.79 -0.89
C GLN A 53 -6.09 -2.55 0.27
N ALA A 54 -7.14 -3.31 -0.02
CA ALA A 54 -7.91 -4.07 0.96
C ALA A 54 -7.40 -5.50 1.19
N THR A 55 -6.51 -6.02 0.34
CA THR A 55 -5.91 -7.35 0.53
C THR A 55 -4.82 -7.28 1.61
N PRO A 56 -5.00 -7.98 2.74
CA PRO A 56 -3.98 -8.06 3.77
C PRO A 56 -2.72 -8.75 3.25
N GLY A 57 -1.57 -8.47 3.87
CA GLY A 57 -0.37 -9.26 3.69
C GLY A 57 -0.52 -10.63 4.34
N GLU A 58 0.51 -11.46 4.19
CA GLU A 58 0.53 -12.79 4.80
C GLU A 58 0.40 -12.69 6.33
N THR A 59 -0.56 -13.43 6.89
CA THR A 59 -0.74 -13.55 8.34
C THR A 59 0.13 -14.68 8.84
N SER A 60 1.06 -14.35 9.72
CA SER A 60 1.90 -15.31 10.41
C SER A 60 1.46 -15.49 11.87
N LEU A 61 1.76 -16.65 12.43
CA LEU A 61 1.56 -16.91 13.86
C LEU A 61 2.53 -16.03 14.65
N ALA A 62 2.01 -15.13 15.48
CA ALA A 62 2.84 -14.25 16.28
C ALA A 62 3.64 -15.02 17.33
N ALA A 63 4.87 -14.57 17.61
CA ALA A 63 5.65 -15.09 18.73
C ALA A 63 4.98 -14.70 20.06
N ALA A 64 4.34 -15.66 20.72
CA ALA A 64 3.57 -15.44 21.95
C ALA A 64 4.41 -14.92 23.13
N ALA A 65 5.72 -15.20 23.10
CA ALA A 65 6.72 -14.66 24.01
C ALA A 65 7.86 -14.04 23.22
N TRP A 66 8.58 -13.12 23.85
CA TRP A 66 9.79 -12.52 23.28
C TRP A 66 10.82 -13.61 22.98
N PRO A 67 11.37 -13.69 21.75
CA PRO A 67 12.30 -14.76 21.39
C PRO A 67 13.61 -14.68 22.20
N ASP A 68 13.97 -15.79 22.88
CA ASP A 68 15.18 -15.89 23.72
C ASP A 68 16.49 -15.68 22.94
N ASN A 69 16.48 -16.05 21.66
CA ASN A 69 17.60 -15.90 20.74
C ASN A 69 17.64 -14.55 20.03
N SER A 70 16.74 -13.63 20.38
CA SER A 70 16.79 -12.26 19.86
C SER A 70 17.99 -11.51 20.44
N GLN A 71 18.78 -10.86 19.59
CA GLN A 71 19.84 -9.95 20.03
C GLN A 71 19.27 -8.70 20.73
N MET A 72 18.00 -8.38 20.48
CA MET A 72 17.28 -7.32 21.17
C MET A 72 16.63 -7.87 22.44
N LYS A 73 16.80 -7.17 23.56
CA LYS A 73 16.06 -7.47 24.80
C LYS A 73 14.79 -6.64 24.88
N PHE A 74 13.69 -7.20 25.34
CA PHE A 74 12.52 -6.40 25.72
C PHE A 74 12.88 -5.47 26.89
N ASN A 75 12.07 -4.42 27.07
CA ASN A 75 12.22 -3.48 28.16
C ASN A 75 11.47 -3.99 29.39
N SER A 76 12.18 -4.15 30.51
CA SER A 76 11.59 -4.66 31.76
C SER A 76 10.84 -3.60 32.57
N MET A 77 10.88 -2.32 32.16
CA MET A 77 10.26 -1.20 32.88
C MET A 77 8.98 -0.70 32.22
N ARG A 78 8.84 -0.89 30.90
CA ARG A 78 7.67 -0.47 30.13
C ARG A 78 7.42 -1.43 28.95
N PRO A 79 6.18 -1.52 28.44
CA PRO A 79 5.86 -2.34 27.27
C PRO A 79 6.76 -2.03 26.06
N THR A 80 7.17 -3.07 25.32
CA THR A 80 8.02 -2.92 24.12
C THR A 80 7.18 -3.05 22.86
N LEU A 81 7.17 -2.01 22.03
CA LEU A 81 6.44 -1.94 20.76
C LEU A 81 7.43 -2.11 19.61
N VAL A 82 7.28 -3.17 18.81
CA VAL A 82 8.20 -3.50 17.71
C VAL A 82 7.43 -3.45 16.40
N MET A 83 7.87 -2.62 15.45
CA MET A 83 7.33 -2.58 14.10
C MET A 83 8.38 -3.02 13.08
N PHE A 84 8.04 -3.98 12.22
CA PHE A 84 8.88 -4.42 11.10
C PHE A 84 8.53 -3.65 9.84
N ALA A 85 9.53 -3.17 9.11
CA ALA A 85 9.36 -2.30 7.96
C ALA A 85 10.28 -2.69 6.80
N HIS A 86 9.75 -2.65 5.59
CA HIS A 86 10.55 -2.68 4.37
C HIS A 86 10.95 -1.24 4.00
N PRO A 87 12.25 -0.93 3.79
CA PRO A 87 12.73 0.45 3.63
C PRO A 87 12.26 1.14 2.35
N ARG A 88 11.65 0.42 1.41
CA ARG A 88 11.13 0.95 0.13
C ARG A 88 9.64 0.71 -0.08
N CYS A 89 8.92 0.20 0.92
CA CYS A 89 7.48 0.01 0.79
C CYS A 89 6.75 1.35 1.04
N PRO A 90 6.08 1.93 0.03
CA PRO A 90 5.41 3.23 0.19
C PRO A 90 4.27 3.23 1.22
N CYS A 91 3.66 2.07 1.48
CA CYS A 91 2.61 1.91 2.48
C CYS A 91 3.10 2.16 3.92
N THR A 92 4.40 1.96 4.18
CA THR A 92 5.02 2.10 5.50
C THR A 92 4.87 3.51 6.08
N THR A 93 4.78 4.53 5.23
CA THR A 93 4.57 5.92 5.67
C THR A 93 3.34 6.03 6.56
N ALA A 94 2.23 5.37 6.19
CA ALA A 94 1.02 5.40 6.98
C ALA A 94 1.21 4.72 8.34
N SER A 95 1.88 3.55 8.37
CA SER A 95 2.20 2.86 9.63
C SER A 95 3.09 3.70 10.55
N LEU A 96 4.09 4.40 10.01
CA LEU A 96 4.93 5.33 10.78
C LEU A 96 4.14 6.50 11.36
N ASN A 97 3.17 7.04 10.62
CA ASN A 97 2.30 8.11 11.12
C ASN A 97 1.41 7.62 12.28
N GLU A 98 0.90 6.39 12.21
CA GLU A 98 0.11 5.80 13.30
C GLU A 98 0.99 5.45 14.50
N LEU A 99 2.21 4.94 14.28
CA LEU A 99 3.21 4.72 15.32
C LEU A 99 3.53 6.02 16.07
N ALA A 100 3.72 7.13 15.34
CA ALA A 100 3.98 8.43 15.95
C ALA A 100 2.83 8.92 16.86
N LYS A 101 1.59 8.49 16.61
CA LYS A 101 0.45 8.79 17.51
C LYS A 101 0.52 7.95 18.79
N ILE A 102 0.85 6.66 18.68
CA ILE A 102 1.00 5.78 19.84
C ILE A 102 2.13 6.26 20.76
N VAL A 103 3.28 6.64 20.19
CA VAL A 103 4.45 7.06 20.98
C VAL A 103 4.18 8.38 21.75
N ARG A 104 3.26 9.23 21.26
CA ARG A 104 2.85 10.47 21.96
C ARG A 104 2.16 10.23 23.30
N LEU A 105 1.72 9.00 23.60
CA LEU A 105 1.21 8.66 24.94
C LEU A 105 2.27 8.86 26.04
N GLY A 106 3.54 8.89 25.68
CA GLY A 106 4.65 9.27 26.55
C GLY A 106 5.73 8.20 26.66
N PRO A 107 6.98 8.60 26.97
CA PRO A 107 8.14 7.71 27.00
C PRO A 107 8.07 6.62 28.08
N GLU A 108 7.25 6.81 29.12
CA GLU A 108 7.03 5.81 30.17
C GLU A 108 5.99 4.76 29.79
N ARG A 109 5.24 4.96 28.70
CA ARG A 109 4.16 4.06 28.27
C ARG A 109 4.64 2.99 27.31
N ASN A 110 5.68 3.26 26.53
CA ASN A 110 6.18 2.30 25.55
C ASN A 110 7.66 2.52 25.23
N ASP A 111 8.34 1.44 24.87
CA ASP A 111 9.64 1.42 24.23
C ASP A 111 9.46 1.05 22.75
N ALA A 112 9.37 2.05 21.88
CA ALA A 112 9.06 1.85 20.46
C ALA A 112 10.31 1.62 19.62
N ARG A 113 10.27 0.58 18.79
CA ARG A 113 11.38 0.14 17.95
C ARG A 113 10.92 -0.14 16.53
N VAL A 114 11.64 0.38 15.54
CA VAL A 114 11.39 0.11 14.12
C VAL A 114 12.55 -0.67 13.55
N ILE A 115 12.23 -1.84 12.98
CA ILE A 115 13.20 -2.79 12.45
C ILE A 115 13.09 -2.79 10.92
N PHE A 116 14.07 -2.21 10.24
CA PHE A 116 14.11 -2.14 8.79
C PHE A 116 14.84 -3.32 8.18
N PHE A 117 14.20 -4.02 7.25
CA PHE A 117 14.85 -5.07 6.47
C PHE A 117 16.05 -4.51 5.68
N LYS A 118 17.18 -5.21 5.76
CA LYS A 118 18.40 -4.95 4.98
C LYS A 118 18.87 -6.27 4.38
N SER A 119 18.82 -6.41 3.06
CA SER A 119 19.45 -7.56 2.41
C SER A 119 20.96 -7.37 2.28
N SER A 120 21.73 -8.43 2.55
CA SER A 120 23.19 -8.49 2.33
C SER A 120 23.58 -8.38 0.85
N ALA A 121 22.65 -8.63 -0.07
CA ALA A 121 22.87 -8.47 -1.51
C ALA A 121 23.00 -7.00 -1.95
N PHE A 122 22.56 -6.05 -1.11
CA PHE A 122 22.68 -4.62 -1.39
C PHE A 122 23.78 -3.95 -0.56
N PRO A 123 24.34 -2.82 -1.05
CA PRO A 123 25.38 -2.08 -0.33
C PRO A 123 24.93 -1.60 1.06
N GLU A 124 25.91 -1.27 1.90
CA GLU A 124 25.65 -0.68 3.20
C GLU A 124 24.80 0.60 3.08
N GLY A 125 23.81 0.73 3.96
CA GLY A 125 22.93 1.90 3.99
C GLY A 125 21.81 1.87 2.95
N TRP A 126 21.67 0.79 2.17
CA TRP A 126 20.55 0.61 1.26
C TRP A 126 19.20 0.82 1.96
N GLU A 127 19.06 0.35 3.19
CA GLU A 127 17.87 0.47 4.02
C GLU A 127 17.60 1.89 4.55
N LYS A 128 18.61 2.78 4.54
CA LYS A 128 18.55 4.13 5.13
C LYS A 128 17.87 5.15 4.20
N THR A 129 16.65 4.85 3.79
CA THR A 129 15.83 5.67 2.88
C THR A 129 15.15 6.84 3.60
N ALA A 130 14.25 7.54 2.92
CA ALA A 130 13.38 8.53 3.55
C ALA A 130 12.57 7.94 4.71
N LEU A 131 12.08 6.70 4.59
CA LEU A 131 11.33 6.02 5.65
C LEU A 131 12.15 5.80 6.92
N TRP A 132 13.43 5.44 6.78
CA TRP A 132 14.36 5.35 7.90
C TRP A 132 14.49 6.70 8.62
N LYS A 133 14.70 7.78 7.86
CA LYS A 133 14.83 9.13 8.40
C LYS A 133 13.55 9.58 9.12
N THR A 134 12.39 9.28 8.53
CA THR A 134 11.08 9.56 9.14
C THR A 134 10.93 8.82 10.47
N ALA A 135 11.24 7.51 10.51
CA ALA A 135 11.17 6.72 11.74
C ALA A 135 12.12 7.26 12.82
N ALA A 136 13.36 7.58 12.45
CA ALA A 136 14.38 8.10 13.37
C ALA A 136 14.07 9.52 13.89
N ALA A 137 13.22 10.26 13.18
CA ALA A 137 12.76 11.58 13.61
C ALA A 137 11.60 11.54 14.61
N ILE A 138 10.97 10.37 14.83
CA ILE A 138 9.91 10.22 15.82
C ILE A 138 10.55 10.19 17.23
N PRO A 139 10.20 11.14 18.13
CA PRO A 139 10.79 11.18 19.46
C PRO A 139 10.53 9.87 20.23
N GLY A 140 11.58 9.28 20.82
CA GLY A 140 11.47 8.05 21.62
C GLY A 140 11.49 6.75 20.80
N VAL A 141 11.53 6.82 19.46
CA VAL A 141 11.66 5.64 18.61
C VAL A 141 13.13 5.29 18.37
N SER A 142 13.48 4.02 18.58
CA SER A 142 14.78 3.46 18.18
C SER A 142 14.66 2.75 16.83
N VAL A 143 15.63 2.94 15.93
CA VAL A 143 15.61 2.37 14.59
C VAL A 143 16.79 1.42 14.39
N PHE A 144 16.54 0.23 13.84
CA PHE A 144 17.52 -0.83 13.66
C PHE A 144 17.46 -1.41 12.24
N SER A 145 18.60 -1.91 11.76
CA SER A 145 18.68 -2.70 10.53
C SER A 145 18.57 -4.18 10.88
N ASP A 146 17.81 -4.93 10.11
CA ASP A 146 17.69 -6.39 10.21
C ASP A 146 18.29 -7.05 8.98
N LEU A 147 19.52 -7.54 9.15
CA LEU A 147 20.27 -8.19 8.10
C LEU A 147 19.59 -9.50 7.69
N ASP A 148 19.20 -9.59 6.41
CA ASP A 148 18.54 -10.73 5.78
C ASP A 148 17.30 -11.26 6.54
N GLY A 149 16.62 -10.36 7.26
CA GLY A 149 15.38 -10.68 7.96
C GLY A 149 15.58 -11.61 9.15
N SER A 150 16.79 -11.71 9.71
CA SER A 150 17.11 -12.61 10.82
C SER A 150 16.19 -12.39 12.03
N THR A 151 15.95 -11.13 12.39
CA THR A 151 15.06 -10.72 13.48
C THR A 151 13.61 -10.90 13.07
N ALA A 152 13.24 -10.49 11.86
CA ALA A 152 11.89 -10.67 11.33
C ALA A 152 11.44 -12.15 11.43
N LYS A 153 12.32 -13.09 11.08
CA LYS A 153 12.06 -14.54 11.23
C LYS A 153 11.77 -14.96 12.66
N LEU A 154 12.49 -14.44 13.65
CA LEU A 154 12.26 -14.77 15.07
C LEU A 154 10.90 -14.29 15.58
N PHE A 155 10.44 -13.15 15.09
CA PHE A 155 9.14 -12.58 15.43
C PHE A 155 8.03 -13.01 14.45
N ASN A 156 8.34 -13.94 13.53
CA ASN A 156 7.48 -14.36 12.43
C ASN A 156 6.96 -13.20 11.56
N ALA A 157 7.66 -12.08 11.48
CA ALA A 157 7.25 -10.94 10.67
C ALA A 157 7.48 -11.21 9.17
N THR A 158 6.41 -11.17 8.38
CA THR A 158 6.45 -11.37 6.91
C THR A 158 6.06 -10.12 6.12
N THR A 159 5.32 -9.20 6.75
CA THR A 159 4.69 -8.05 6.09
C THR A 159 5.17 -6.72 6.67
N SER A 160 5.49 -5.75 5.80
CA SER A 160 5.86 -4.39 6.20
C SER A 160 4.71 -3.69 6.92
N GLY A 161 5.00 -3.08 8.07
CA GLY A 161 4.00 -2.48 8.97
C GLY A 161 3.48 -3.45 10.05
N TYR A 162 3.92 -4.71 10.05
CA TYR A 162 3.58 -5.65 11.11
C TYR A 162 4.16 -5.17 12.43
N THR A 163 3.30 -5.07 13.44
CA THR A 163 3.57 -4.46 14.73
C THR A 163 3.19 -5.41 15.84
N LEU A 164 4.07 -5.55 16.84
CA LEU A 164 3.84 -6.34 18.03
C LEU A 164 4.03 -5.49 19.28
N LEU A 165 3.20 -5.71 20.29
CA LEU A 165 3.36 -5.12 21.62
C LEU A 165 3.61 -6.24 22.63
N TYR A 166 4.69 -6.12 23.39
CA TYR A 166 5.03 -7.02 24.49
C TYR A 166 4.98 -6.29 25.83
N ASP A 167 4.61 -6.99 26.89
CA ASP A 167 4.68 -6.47 28.26
C ASP A 167 6.12 -6.42 28.81
N THR A 168 6.26 -6.03 30.07
CA THR A 168 7.55 -5.93 30.77
C THR A 168 8.18 -7.28 31.13
N GLN A 169 7.50 -8.39 30.84
CA GLN A 169 7.99 -9.76 31.01
C GLN A 169 8.20 -10.45 29.67
N GLY A 170 8.02 -9.74 28.55
CA GLY A 170 8.15 -10.28 27.21
C GLY A 170 6.95 -11.12 26.76
N LYS A 171 5.78 -11.00 27.40
CA LYS A 171 4.55 -11.66 26.94
C LYS A 171 3.85 -10.80 25.89
N LEU A 172 3.36 -11.44 24.82
CA LEU A 172 2.64 -10.75 23.74
C LEU A 172 1.29 -10.20 24.24
N LEU A 173 1.06 -8.92 23.98
CA LEU A 173 -0.19 -8.19 24.28
C LEU A 173 -1.00 -7.87 23.02
N PHE A 174 -0.32 -7.59 21.91
CA PHE A 174 -0.95 -7.30 20.62
C PHE A 174 -0.06 -7.71 19.45
N HIS A 175 -0.65 -8.15 18.34
CA HIS A 175 0.04 -8.27 17.06
C HIS A 175 -0.84 -7.90 15.86
N GLY A 176 -0.25 -7.36 14.79
CA GLY A 176 -0.96 -7.06 13.55
C GLY A 176 -0.56 -5.75 12.92
N GLY A 177 -1.46 -5.18 12.12
CA GLY A 177 -1.27 -3.89 11.48
C GLY A 177 -1.86 -2.75 12.30
N ILE A 178 -1.23 -1.59 12.22
CA ILE A 178 -1.73 -0.35 12.85
C ILE A 178 -2.35 0.61 11.82
N THR A 179 -2.82 0.08 10.69
CA THR A 179 -3.54 0.81 9.64
C THR A 179 -4.78 0.01 9.21
N GLY A 180 -5.80 0.69 8.70
CA GLY A 180 -7.02 0.03 8.20
C GLY A 180 -6.88 -0.59 6.80
N SER A 181 -5.91 -0.12 6.01
CA SER A 181 -5.60 -0.59 4.67
C SER A 181 -4.19 -0.12 4.24
N ARG A 182 -3.74 -0.52 3.05
CA ARG A 182 -2.42 -0.13 2.53
C ARG A 182 -2.32 1.38 2.33
N GLY A 183 -1.34 2.01 2.99
CA GLY A 183 -1.03 3.43 2.79
C GLY A 183 -2.08 4.40 3.35
N HIS A 184 -3.02 3.94 4.17
CA HIS A 184 -4.08 4.77 4.73
C HIS A 184 -3.80 5.15 6.19
N THR A 185 -3.86 6.44 6.49
CA THR A 185 -3.79 7.02 7.84
C THR A 185 -5.20 7.39 8.30
N GLY A 186 -5.52 7.17 9.57
CA GLY A 186 -6.85 7.45 10.12
C GLY A 186 -7.21 6.52 11.27
N ASP A 187 -8.47 6.53 11.66
CA ASP A 187 -8.99 5.62 12.68
C ASP A 187 -8.88 4.17 12.21
N ASN A 188 -8.33 3.33 13.09
CA ASN A 188 -8.08 1.93 12.78
C ASN A 188 -8.05 1.10 14.06
N ALA A 189 -8.44 -0.17 13.95
CA ALA A 189 -8.57 -1.06 15.09
C ALA A 189 -7.24 -1.35 15.79
N GLY A 190 -6.13 -1.45 15.05
CA GLY A 190 -4.82 -1.82 15.59
C GLY A 190 -4.22 -0.75 16.50
N ARG A 191 -4.22 0.51 16.05
CA ARG A 191 -3.81 1.64 16.89
C ARG A 191 -4.70 1.75 18.13
N SER A 192 -6.03 1.72 17.96
CA SER A 192 -6.95 1.82 19.10
C SER A 192 -6.76 0.69 20.11
N ALA A 193 -6.48 -0.54 19.66
CA ALA A 193 -6.15 -1.67 20.53
C ALA A 193 -4.87 -1.41 21.35
N ILE A 194 -3.78 -0.99 20.68
CA ILE A 194 -2.53 -0.68 21.37
C ILE A 194 -2.72 0.47 22.36
N GLU A 195 -3.37 1.56 21.95
CA GLU A 195 -3.63 2.71 22.84
C GLU A 195 -4.47 2.28 24.06
N SER A 196 -5.49 1.44 23.87
CA SER A 196 -6.32 0.90 24.97
C SER A 196 -5.49 0.03 25.91
N ILE A 197 -4.66 -0.87 25.40
CA ILE A 197 -3.76 -1.70 26.23
C ILE A 197 -2.82 -0.81 27.05
N LEU A 198 -2.21 0.20 26.43
CA LEU A 198 -1.24 1.06 27.10
C LEU A 198 -1.88 2.02 28.13
N LEU A 199 -3.14 2.41 27.95
CA LEU A 199 -3.84 3.34 28.83
C LEU A 199 -4.68 2.65 29.91
N GLN A 200 -5.26 1.49 29.60
CA GLN A 200 -6.28 0.82 30.41
C GLN A 200 -5.86 -0.61 30.82
N GLY A 201 -4.80 -1.16 30.23
CA GLY A 201 -4.34 -2.53 30.47
C GLY A 201 -5.11 -3.61 29.72
N THR A 202 -6.14 -3.25 28.94
CA THR A 202 -6.97 -4.19 28.18
C THR A 202 -7.42 -3.59 26.84
N ALA A 203 -7.85 -4.43 25.89
CA ALA A 203 -8.49 -4.02 24.65
C ALA A 203 -9.54 -5.04 24.22
N GLU A 204 -10.52 -4.60 23.42
CA GLU A 204 -11.52 -5.47 22.79
C GLU A 204 -10.89 -6.48 21.81
N ARG A 205 -9.78 -6.08 21.17
CA ARG A 205 -9.03 -6.89 20.20
C ARG A 205 -7.55 -6.84 20.53
N THR A 206 -6.88 -7.98 20.40
CA THR A 206 -5.42 -8.12 20.54
C THR A 206 -4.74 -8.51 19.23
N GLU A 207 -5.51 -8.68 18.16
CA GLU A 207 -5.01 -9.01 16.84
C GLU A 207 -5.71 -8.24 15.72
N THR A 208 -4.98 -7.96 14.64
CA THR A 208 -5.49 -7.31 13.43
C THR A 208 -4.72 -7.76 12.19
N PHE A 209 -5.32 -7.56 11.00
CA PHE A 209 -4.60 -7.75 9.75
C PHE A 209 -3.52 -6.69 9.53
N THR A 210 -2.47 -7.06 8.79
CA THR A 210 -1.41 -6.13 8.36
C THR A 210 -1.52 -5.87 6.88
N PHE A 211 -1.47 -4.60 6.48
CA PHE A 211 -1.60 -4.19 5.08
C PHE A 211 -0.28 -3.59 4.58
N GLY A 212 0.55 -4.40 3.94
CA GLY A 212 1.85 -3.96 3.45
C GLY A 212 2.50 -4.94 2.47
N CYS A 213 3.62 -4.53 1.89
CA CYS A 213 4.41 -5.39 1.00
C CYS A 213 5.16 -6.47 1.81
N PRO A 214 5.53 -7.60 1.20
CA PRO A 214 6.43 -8.59 1.82
C PRO A 214 7.74 -7.96 2.29
N LEU A 215 8.26 -8.38 3.44
CA LEU A 215 9.50 -7.86 4.03
C LEU A 215 10.75 -8.30 3.27
N SER A 216 10.84 -9.56 2.86
CA SER A 216 12.03 -10.12 2.21
C SER A 216 12.06 -9.98 0.69
N GLY A 217 11.06 -9.33 0.07
CA GLY A 217 11.02 -9.15 -1.40
C GLY A 217 10.79 -10.43 -2.21
N GLU A 218 10.96 -11.61 -1.62
CA GLU A 218 10.51 -12.87 -2.19
C GLU A 218 9.00 -12.95 -2.09
N GLN A 219 8.34 -12.71 -3.22
CA GLN A 219 7.08 -13.36 -3.47
C GLN A 219 7.37 -14.86 -3.37
N SER A 220 6.73 -15.54 -2.41
CA SER A 220 6.59 -16.98 -2.47
C SER A 220 5.94 -17.30 -3.82
N VAL A 221 6.76 -17.72 -4.79
CA VAL A 221 6.29 -18.42 -5.98
C VAL A 221 5.82 -19.78 -5.49
N SER A 222 4.63 -19.84 -4.91
CA SER A 222 3.93 -21.09 -4.64
C SER A 222 3.10 -21.43 -5.87
N HIS A 223 3.65 -22.33 -6.69
CA HIS A 223 2.99 -23.21 -7.64
C HIS A 223 1.80 -22.66 -8.42
N GLN A 224 2.07 -22.22 -9.64
CA GLN A 224 1.14 -22.38 -10.75
C GLN A 224 1.54 -23.66 -11.50
N GLU A 225 1.18 -24.80 -10.92
CA GLU A 225 1.03 -26.07 -11.63
C GLU A 225 -0.32 -26.66 -11.23
N GLY A 226 -1.25 -26.73 -12.18
CA GLY A 226 -2.51 -27.46 -11.98
C GLY A 226 -3.65 -27.01 -12.89
N LEU A 227 -3.70 -27.66 -14.07
CA LEU A 227 -4.79 -27.78 -15.07
C LEU A 227 -4.93 -26.66 -16.10
#